data_AF-A0A5J6FIS3-F1
#
_entry.id   AF-A0A5J6FIS3-F1
#
_cell.length_a   1.000
_cell.length_b   1.000
_cell.length_c   1.000
_cell.angle_alpha   90.00
_cell.angle_beta   90.00
_cell.angle_gamma   90.00
#
_symmetry.space_group_name_H-M   'P 1'
#
loop_
_entity.id
_entity.type
_entity.pdbx_description
1 polymer ?
#
loop_
_entity_poly.entity_id
_entity_poly.type
_entity_poly.pdbx_seq_one_letter_code
_entity_poly.pdbx_strand_id
1 'polypeptide(L)'
;MSDVKVGDRVEITQYRRNDDYGNGCTGVVLQIDTDDVPFLVKTDTGEKMWASEVRKLGATVTVAREALVTRAKELLADTPHTVTDIITMATFLAGE
;
A
#
# COMPACT_ATOMS: atom_id res chain seq x y z
N MET A 1 2.46 20.47 10.28
CA MET A 1 2.76 20.07 8.89
C MET A 1 3.16 18.62 8.94
N SER A 2 2.33 17.75 8.37
CA SER A 2 2.52 16.30 8.41
C SER A 2 3.82 15.93 7.69
N ASP A 3 4.68 15.16 8.35
CA ASP A 3 5.94 14.62 7.82
C ASP A 3 5.65 13.51 6.80
N VAL A 4 5.17 13.94 5.63
CA VAL A 4 4.86 13.09 4.47
C VAL A 4 6.02 13.19 3.49
N LYS A 5 6.57 12.03 3.10
CA LYS A 5 7.65 11.93 2.11
C LYS A 5 7.26 11.02 0.94
N VAL A 6 8.01 11.13 -0.15
CA VAL A 6 7.91 10.18 -1.26
C VAL A 6 8.13 8.75 -0.75
N GLY A 7 7.26 7.84 -1.20
CA GLY A 7 7.21 6.44 -0.77
C GLY A 7 6.30 6.18 0.44
N ASP A 8 5.81 7.22 1.14
CA ASP A 8 4.82 7.00 2.19
C ASP A 8 3.48 6.55 1.61
N ARG A 9 2.83 5.64 2.33
CA ARG A 9 1.44 5.31 2.09
C ARG A 9 0.55 6.36 2.73
N VAL A 10 -0.36 6.89 1.94
CA VAL A 10 -1.21 8.01 2.33
C VAL A 10 -2.64 7.78 1.87
N GLU A 11 -3.55 8.50 2.49
CA GLU A 11 -4.92 8.71 2.04
C GLU A 11 -5.07 10.17 1.64
N ILE A 12 -5.71 10.42 0.51
CA ILE A 12 -6.03 11.77 0.05
C ILE A 12 -7.19 12.28 0.90
N THR A 13 -6.92 13.30 1.74
CA THR A 13 -7.97 13.96 2.52
C THR A 13 -8.56 15.15 1.78
N GLN A 14 -7.79 15.73 0.86
CA GLN A 14 -8.25 16.78 -0.03
C GLN A 14 -7.54 16.70 -1.39
N TYR A 15 -8.30 16.39 -2.44
CA TYR A 15 -7.79 16.33 -3.81
C TYR A 15 -7.49 17.73 -4.37
N ARG A 16 -8.50 18.61 -4.48
CA ARG A 16 -8.33 20.01 -4.89
C ARG A 16 -9.32 20.91 -4.12
N ARG A 17 -9.03 22.21 -4.00
CA ARG A 17 -10.02 23.17 -3.48
C ARG A 17 -11.32 23.08 -4.30
N ASN A 18 -12.41 22.70 -3.63
CA ASN A 18 -13.77 22.52 -4.18
C ASN A 18 -14.00 21.28 -5.07
N ASP A 19 -13.15 20.26 -4.97
CA ASP A 19 -13.36 18.96 -5.67
C ASP A 19 -13.05 17.80 -4.73
N ASP A 20 -14.07 16.96 -4.50
CA ASP A 20 -14.01 15.81 -3.59
C ASP A 20 -13.81 14.48 -4.33
N TYR A 21 -13.68 14.48 -5.66
CA TYR A 21 -13.62 13.25 -6.47
C TYR A 21 -12.52 12.28 -6.03
N GLY A 22 -11.38 12.80 -5.56
CA GLY A 22 -10.24 12.00 -5.09
C GLY A 22 -10.16 11.81 -3.58
N ASN A 23 -11.11 12.32 -2.79
CA ASN A 23 -11.05 12.23 -1.33
C ASN A 23 -11.34 10.80 -0.85
N GLY A 24 -10.57 10.33 0.13
CA GLY A 24 -10.64 8.96 0.65
C GLY A 24 -9.88 7.93 -0.17
N CYS A 25 -9.30 8.31 -1.32
CA CYS A 25 -8.45 7.41 -2.08
C CYS A 25 -7.12 7.16 -1.36
N THR A 26 -6.74 5.89 -1.25
CA THR A 26 -5.46 5.46 -0.66
C THR A 26 -4.45 5.13 -1.74
N GLY A 27 -3.17 5.39 -1.43
CA GLY A 27 -2.09 5.16 -2.37
C GLY A 27 -0.71 5.46 -1.79
N VAL A 28 0.28 5.56 -2.68
CA VAL A 28 1.67 5.86 -2.33
C VAL A 28 2.09 7.19 -2.96
N VAL A 29 2.75 8.05 -2.18
CA VAL A 29 3.31 9.31 -2.69
C VAL A 29 4.47 9.02 -3.64
N LEU A 30 4.35 9.47 -4.88
CA LEU A 30 5.38 9.37 -5.90
C LEU A 30 6.26 10.62 -5.98
N GLN A 31 5.67 11.79 -5.76
CA GLN A 31 6.34 13.09 -5.91
C GLN A 31 5.72 14.13 -4.99
N ILE A 32 6.53 15.10 -4.57
CA ILE A 32 6.12 16.25 -3.78
C ILE A 32 6.66 17.52 -4.45
N ASP A 33 5.76 18.44 -4.81
CA ASP A 33 6.06 19.73 -5.43
C ASP A 33 5.64 20.91 -4.52
N THR A 34 5.86 22.16 -4.98
CA THR A 34 5.57 23.39 -4.22
C THR A 34 4.26 24.09 -4.61
N ASP A 35 3.44 23.46 -5.44
CA ASP A 35 2.17 24.01 -5.93
C ASP A 35 1.00 23.81 -4.95
N ASP A 36 -0.19 24.33 -5.30
CA ASP A 36 -1.43 24.22 -4.51
C ASP A 36 -1.95 22.76 -4.34
N VAL A 37 -1.43 21.84 -5.14
CA VAL A 37 -1.68 20.39 -5.07
C VAL A 37 -0.34 19.66 -5.00
N PRO A 38 0.37 19.70 -3.85
CA PRO A 38 1.77 19.34 -3.81
C PRO A 38 2.03 17.83 -3.85
N PHE A 39 1.04 16.96 -3.61
CA PHE A 39 1.29 15.51 -3.47
C PHE A 39 0.81 14.71 -4.68
N LEU A 40 1.72 14.12 -5.45
CA LEU A 40 1.36 13.13 -6.47
C LEU A 40 1.25 11.75 -5.82
N VAL A 41 0.05 11.20 -5.81
CA VAL A 41 -0.25 9.88 -5.24
C VAL A 41 -0.61 8.91 -6.34
N LYS A 42 0.01 7.73 -6.34
CA LYS A 42 -0.49 6.58 -7.13
C LYS A 42 -1.47 5.80 -6.27
N THR A 43 -2.73 5.79 -6.66
CA THR A 43 -3.77 5.07 -5.93
C THR A 43 -3.62 3.56 -6.06
N ASP A 44 -4.28 2.83 -5.16
CA ASP A 44 -4.36 1.38 -5.24
C ASP A 44 -5.10 0.87 -6.49
N THR A 45 -5.93 1.71 -7.12
CA THR A 45 -6.55 1.43 -8.44
C THR A 45 -5.56 1.55 -9.61
N GLY A 46 -4.34 2.04 -9.35
CA GLY A 46 -3.28 2.24 -10.34
C GLY A 46 -3.27 3.61 -11.00
N GLU A 47 -4.26 4.45 -10.71
CA GLU A 47 -4.37 5.83 -11.21
C GLU A 47 -3.38 6.77 -10.49
N LYS A 48 -3.07 7.91 -11.12
CA LYS A 48 -2.17 8.92 -10.55
C LYS A 48 -2.94 10.22 -10.36
N MET A 49 -2.90 10.76 -9.15
CA MET A 49 -3.69 11.91 -8.75
C MET A 49 -2.85 12.90 -7.94
N TRP A 50 -3.01 14.19 -8.22
CA TRP A 50 -2.42 15.27 -7.44
C TRP A 50 -3.37 15.69 -6.32
N ALA A 51 -2.89 15.79 -5.09
CA ALA A 51 -3.68 16.11 -3.92
C ALA A 51 -3.14 17.36 -3.20
N SER A 52 -4.06 18.21 -2.72
CA SER A 52 -3.77 19.35 -1.83
C SER A 52 -3.37 18.87 -0.43
N GLU A 53 -4.09 17.92 0.13
CA GLU A 53 -3.82 17.38 1.45
C GLU A 53 -3.89 15.86 1.47
N VAL A 54 -2.94 15.26 2.17
CA VAL A 54 -2.87 13.83 2.38
C VAL A 54 -2.62 13.51 3.85
N ARG A 55 -3.23 12.43 4.31
CA ARG A 55 -3.02 11.85 5.63
C ARG A 55 -2.14 10.63 5.51
N LYS A 56 -1.02 10.63 6.22
CA LYS A 56 -0.15 9.44 6.31
C LYS A 56 -0.91 8.30 6.96
N LEU A 57 -1.10 7.23 6.20
CA LEU A 57 -1.54 5.97 6.76
C LEU A 57 -0.28 5.30 7.27
N GLY A 58 -0.22 5.03 8.57
CA GLY A 58 0.92 4.37 9.20
C GLY A 58 1.37 3.19 8.33
N ALA A 59 2.69 3.01 8.20
CA ALA A 59 3.26 2.04 7.28
C ALA A 59 2.47 0.74 7.38
N THR A 60 1.75 0.38 6.30
CA THR A 60 1.26 -0.98 6.19
C THR A 60 2.52 -1.79 6.28
N VAL A 61 2.69 -2.49 7.40
CA VAL A 61 3.86 -3.32 7.67
C VAL A 61 3.93 -4.22 6.47
N THR A 62 4.78 -3.84 5.52
CA THR A 62 5.11 -4.69 4.39
C THR A 62 5.94 -5.72 5.11
N VAL A 63 5.25 -6.75 5.61
CA VAL A 63 5.89 -7.90 6.21
C VAL A 63 6.80 -8.35 5.07
N ALA A 64 8.10 -8.07 5.22
CA ALA A 64 9.04 -8.26 4.14
C ALA A 64 8.79 -9.66 3.60
N ARG A 65 8.79 -9.84 2.28
CA ARG A 65 8.54 -11.15 1.67
C ARG A 65 9.35 -12.25 2.38
N GLU A 66 10.54 -11.91 2.86
CA GLU A 66 11.41 -12.73 3.71
C GLU A 66 10.78 -13.10 5.06
N ALA A 67 10.15 -12.18 5.78
CA ALA A 67 9.42 -12.46 7.02
C ALA A 67 8.17 -13.33 6.78
N LEU A 68 7.48 -13.18 5.63
CA LEU A 68 6.39 -14.08 5.23
C LEU A 68 6.91 -15.49 4.90
N VAL A 69 8.04 -15.58 4.19
CA VAL A 69 8.68 -16.86 3.84
C VAL A 69 9.23 -17.57 5.07
N THR A 70 9.83 -16.84 6.02
CA THR A 70 10.31 -17.41 7.29
C THR A 70 9.15 -17.96 8.11
N ARG A 71 8.05 -17.20 8.25
CA ARG A 71 6.86 -17.66 8.99
C ARG A 71 6.17 -18.83 8.30
N ALA A 72 6.15 -18.86 6.96
CA ALA A 72 5.68 -20.00 6.20
C ALA A 72 6.55 -21.24 6.45
N LYS A 73 7.89 -21.11 6.45
CA LYS A 73 8.80 -22.23 6.76
C LYS A 73 8.63 -22.77 8.18
N GLU A 74 8.41 -21.89 9.16
CA GLU A 74 8.16 -22.29 10.56
C GLU A 74 6.83 -23.05 10.70
N LEU A 75 5.76 -22.56 10.06
CA LEU A 75 4.47 -23.26 10.01
C LEU A 75 4.55 -24.60 9.27
N LEU A 76 5.47 -24.70 8.30
CA LEU A 76 5.66 -25.89 7.48
C LEU A 76 6.60 -26.95 8.11
N ALA A 77 7.26 -26.63 9.22
CA ALA A 77 8.35 -27.45 9.75
C ALA A 77 7.88 -28.75 10.44
N ASP A 78 6.63 -28.83 10.87
CA ASP A 78 6.10 -29.92 11.71
C ASP A 78 4.82 -30.59 11.16
N THR A 79 4.44 -30.31 9.91
CA THR A 79 3.26 -30.94 9.29
C THR A 79 3.65 -31.69 8.02
N PRO A 80 3.13 -32.90 7.76
CA PRO A 80 3.27 -33.54 6.46
C PRO A 80 2.38 -32.79 5.45
N HIS A 81 2.93 -31.78 4.81
CA HIS A 81 2.23 -31.00 3.79
C HIS A 81 2.16 -31.80 2.50
N THR A 82 0.96 -31.96 1.96
CA THR A 82 0.81 -32.51 0.62
C THR A 82 1.13 -31.42 -0.40
N VAL A 83 1.53 -31.81 -1.62
CA VAL A 83 1.78 -30.87 -2.72
C VAL A 83 0.56 -29.96 -2.96
N THR A 84 -0.65 -30.46 -2.67
CA THR A 84 -1.91 -29.72 -2.74
C THR A 84 -1.99 -28.55 -1.74
N ASP A 85 -1.47 -28.73 -0.52
CA ASP A 85 -1.49 -27.67 0.51
C ASP A 85 -0.54 -26.52 0.12
N ILE A 86 0.61 -26.86 -0.47
CA ILE A 86 1.58 -25.87 -0.96
C ILE A 86 0.99 -25.08 -2.14
N ILE A 87 0.31 -25.75 -3.08
CA ILE A 87 -0.36 -25.10 -4.21
C ILE A 87 -1.47 -24.17 -3.71
N THR A 88 -2.31 -24.64 -2.77
CA THR A 88 -3.40 -23.85 -2.20
C THR A 88 -2.87 -22.60 -1.49
N MET A 89 -1.76 -22.72 -0.75
CA MET A 89 -1.13 -21.59 -0.09
C MET A 89 -0.49 -20.61 -1.09
N ALA A 90 0.08 -21.12 -2.18
CA ALA A 90 0.65 -20.28 -3.25
C ALA A 90 -0.44 -19.48 -3.98
N THR A 91 -1.59 -20.10 -4.28
CA THR A 91 -2.76 -19.43 -4.88
C THR A 91 -3.32 -18.36 -3.94
N PHE A 92 -3.48 -18.68 -2.65
CA PHE A 92 -3.93 -17.72 -1.64
C PHE A 92 -2.98 -16.51 -1.50
N LEU A 93 -1.66 -16.75 -1.51
CA LEU A 93 -0.66 -15.68 -1.43
C LEU A 93 -0.54 -14.86 -2.74
N ALA A 94 -0.94 -15.43 -3.87
CA ALA A 94 -0.99 -14.75 -5.16
C ALA A 94 -2.24 -13.87 -5.32
N GLY A 95 -3.25 -14.04 -4.46
CA GLY A 95 -4.50 -13.26 -4.50
C GLY A 95 -5.45 -13.68 -5.62
N GLU A 96 -5.34 -14.93 -6.09
CA GLU A 96 -6.26 -15.58 -7.04
C GLU A 96 -7.42 -16.30 -6.33
#